data_AF-A0A7L1M3K2-F1
#
_entry.id   AF-A0A7L1M3K2-F1
#
_cell.length_a   1.000
_cell.length_b   1.000
_cell.length_c   1.000
_cell.angle_alpha   90.00
_cell.angle_beta   90.00
_cell.angle_gamma   90.00
#
_symmetry.space_group_name_H-M   'P 1'
#
loop_
_entity.id
_entity.type
_entity.pdbx_description
1 polymer ?
#
loop_
_entity_poly.entity_id
_entity_poly.type
_entity_poly.pdbx_seq_one_letter_code
_entity_poly.pdbx_strand_id
1 'polypeptide(L)'
;GYPNVGKSSLINSLKRSRACSVGATPGVTRCVQAVHLDRHVQLLDCPGVVLDLGDPPAAAPLRGALAPQRLRDPLSPACAILRRCPALQVRGD
;
A
#
# COMPACT_ATOMS: atom_id res chain seq x y z
N GLY A 1 0.36 1.49 -10.10
CA GLY A 1 0.79 2.21 -8.89
C GLY A 1 1.29 1.23 -7.83
N TYR A 2 2.00 1.71 -6.81
CA TYR A 2 2.59 0.87 -5.76
C TYR A 2 1.51 0.13 -4.94
N PRO A 3 1.81 -1.01 -4.29
CA PRO A 3 0.91 -1.62 -3.31
C PRO A 3 0.51 -0.62 -2.20
N ASN A 4 -0.67 -0.82 -1.60
CA ASN A 4 -1.14 -0.07 -0.42
C ASN A 4 -1.27 1.46 -0.53
N VAL A 5 -1.09 2.07 -1.71
CA VAL A 5 -1.30 3.52 -1.94
C VAL A 5 -2.78 3.93 -2.06
N GLY A 6 -3.73 3.02 -1.80
CA GLY A 6 -5.16 3.35 -1.79
C GLY A 6 -5.89 3.31 -3.14
N LYS A 7 -5.32 2.67 -4.17
CA LYS A 7 -5.96 2.55 -5.52
C LYS A 7 -7.42 2.08 -5.46
N SER A 8 -7.65 0.90 -4.88
CA SER A 8 -8.98 0.30 -4.75
C SER A 8 -9.90 1.09 -3.80
N SER A 9 -9.33 1.74 -2.79
CA SER A 9 -10.07 2.63 -1.89
C SER A 9 -10.58 3.87 -2.62
N LEU A 10 -9.77 4.45 -3.50
CA LEU A 10 -10.16 5.58 -4.33
C LEU A 10 -11.30 5.19 -5.29
N ILE A 11 -11.20 4.02 -5.92
CA ILE A 11 -12.26 3.50 -6.81
C ILE A 11 -13.58 3.32 -6.04
N ASN A 12 -13.54 2.73 -4.83
CA ASN A 12 -14.72 2.60 -3.99
C ASN A 12 -15.33 3.95 -3.61
N SER A 13 -14.48 4.94 -3.28
CA SER A 13 -14.93 6.29 -2.97
C SER A 13 -15.62 6.95 -4.16
N LEU A 14 -15.03 6.86 -5.36
CA LEU A 14 -15.62 7.36 -6.60
C LEU A 14 -16.93 6.65 -6.94
N LYS A 15 -17.00 5.32 -6.72
CA LYS A 15 -18.21 4.52 -6.95
C LYS A 15 -19.29 4.75 -5.89
N ARG A 16 -18.93 5.27 -4.72
CA ARG A 16 -19.77 5.40 -3.51
C ARG A 16 -20.33 4.07 -3.02
N SER A 17 -19.62 2.98 -3.30
CA SER A 17 -19.97 1.64 -2.84
C SER A 17 -18.72 0.76 -2.75
N ARG A 18 -18.84 -0.39 -2.09
CA ARG A 18 -17.75 -1.35 -1.94
C ARG A 18 -17.67 -2.27 -3.17
N ALA A 19 -17.09 -1.77 -4.25
CA ALA A 19 -16.90 -2.50 -5.50
C ALA A 19 -15.61 -3.32 -5.55
N CYS A 20 -14.53 -2.82 -4.93
CA CYS A 20 -13.22 -3.47 -4.84
C CYS A 20 -12.92 -3.90 -3.40
N SER A 21 -12.23 -5.03 -3.24
CA SER A 21 -11.63 -5.43 -1.97
C SER A 21 -10.51 -4.47 -1.58
N VAL A 22 -10.44 -4.12 -0.29
CA VAL A 22 -9.42 -3.24 0.29
C VAL A 22 -8.85 -3.87 1.55
N GLY A 23 -7.59 -3.56 1.86
CA GLY A 23 -6.92 -4.03 3.07
C GLY A 23 -5.54 -3.39 3.22
N ALA A 24 -4.96 -3.52 4.40
CA ALA A 24 -3.64 -2.97 4.72
C ALA A 24 -2.47 -3.85 4.23
N THR A 25 -2.76 -5.08 3.79
CA THR A 25 -1.75 -6.01 3.31
C THR A 25 -1.55 -5.89 1.80
N PRO A 26 -0.30 -5.93 1.31
CA PRO A 26 -0.03 -6.02 -0.12
C PRO A 26 -0.65 -7.29 -0.73
N GLY A 27 -1.09 -7.19 -1.98
CA GLY A 27 -1.64 -8.34 -2.72
C GLY A 27 -3.13 -8.62 -2.47
N VAL A 28 -3.88 -7.65 -1.92
CA VAL A 28 -5.35 -7.71 -1.86
C VAL A 28 -5.95 -7.76 -3.27
N THR A 29 -5.57 -6.84 -4.14
CA THR A 29 -5.93 -6.87 -5.57
C THR A 29 -4.96 -7.79 -6.31
N ARG A 30 -5.43 -9.00 -6.70
CA ARG A 30 -4.61 -10.04 -7.35
C ARG A 30 -4.77 -10.09 -8.86
N CYS A 31 -5.95 -9.72 -9.35
CA CYS A 31 -6.28 -9.70 -10.77
C CYS A 31 -6.75 -8.31 -11.16
N VAL A 32 -6.63 -7.97 -12.44
CA VAL A 32 -7.25 -6.77 -13.01
C VAL A 32 -8.76 -6.96 -13.00
N GLN A 33 -9.49 -5.96 -12.53
CA GLN A 33 -10.95 -5.94 -12.51
C GLN A 33 -11.47 -4.61 -13.01
N ALA A 34 -12.63 -4.63 -13.67
CA ALA A 34 -13.23 -3.44 -14.24
C ALA A 34 -14.47 -3.01 -13.43
N VAL A 35 -14.52 -1.73 -13.08
CA VAL A 35 -15.58 -1.12 -12.27
C VAL A 35 -16.23 -0.01 -13.07
N HIS A 36 -17.50 -0.20 -13.43
CA HIS A 36 -18.29 0.85 -14.06
C HIS A 36 -18.68 1.89 -13.02
N LEU A 37 -18.25 3.14 -13.21
CA LEU A 37 -18.72 4.25 -12.38
C LEU A 37 -20.15 4.63 -12.79
N ASP A 38 -20.35 4.80 -14.09
CA ASP A 38 -21.64 5.06 -14.74
C ASP A 38 -21.70 4.42 -16.14
N ARG A 39 -22.61 4.89 -17.00
CA ARG A 39 -22.81 4.36 -18.36
C ARG A 39 -21.69 4.71 -19.36
N HIS A 40 -20.85 5.69 -19.03
CA HIS A 40 -19.83 6.25 -19.92
C HIS A 40 -18.41 6.02 -19.41
N VAL A 41 -18.25 5.80 -18.10
CA VAL A 41 -16.93 5.70 -17.46
C VAL A 41 -16.75 4.36 -16.77
N GLN A 42 -15.70 3.66 -17.16
CA GLN A 42 -15.21 2.45 -16.52
C GLN A 42 -13.78 2.67 -16.02
N LEU A 43 -13.51 2.22 -14.79
CA LEU A 43 -12.19 2.22 -14.20
C LEU A 43 -11.64 0.80 -14.12
N LEU A 44 -10.33 0.66 -14.23
CA LEU A 44 -9.63 -0.60 -14.01
C LEU A 44 -8.88 -0.54 -12.68
N ASP A 45 -9.19 -1.48 -11.78
CA ASP A 45 -8.39 -1.72 -10.59
C ASP A 45 -7.38 -2.84 -10.88
N CYS A 46 -6.10 -2.50 -10.80
CA CYS A 46 -5.00 -3.41 -11.11
C CYS A 46 -4.17 -3.71 -9.85
N PRO A 47 -3.49 -4.88 -9.80
CA PRO A 47 -2.52 -5.19 -8.75
C PRO A 47 -1.47 -4.09 -8.57
N GLY A 48 -0.99 -3.93 -7.34
CA GLY A 48 0.13 -3.03 -7.06
C GLY A 48 1.43 -3.58 -7.63
N VAL A 49 2.23 -2.72 -8.28
CA VAL A 49 3.51 -3.10 -8.86
C VAL A 49 4.64 -2.45 -8.07
N VAL A 50 5.65 -3.25 -7.72
CA VAL A 50 6.90 -2.81 -7.11
C VAL A 50 7.97 -2.91 -8.18
N LEU A 51 8.53 -1.77 -8.59
CA LEU A 51 9.64 -1.72 -9.52
C LEU A 51 10.94 -1.65 -8.71
N ASP A 52 11.92 -2.45 -9.08
CA ASP A 52 13.27 -2.35 -8.51
C ASP A 52 14.05 -1.29 -9.28
N LEU A 53 14.09 -0.08 -8.72
CA LEU A 53 14.79 1.08 -9.31
C LEU A 53 16.17 1.30 -8.68
N GLY A 54 16.74 0.28 -8.02
CA GLY A 54 17.97 0.42 -7.23
C GLY A 54 17.73 1.10 -5.87
N ASP A 55 16.50 1.00 -5.35
CA ASP A 55 16.15 1.50 -4.03
C ASP A 55 16.93 0.74 -2.93
N PRO A 56 17.27 1.40 -1.80
CA PRO A 56 17.91 0.72 -0.69
C PRO A 56 17.00 -0.39 -0.12
N PRO A 57 17.55 -1.47 0.46
CA PRO A 57 16.78 -2.64 0.90
C PRO A 57 15.63 -2.32 1.86
N ALA A 58 15.78 -1.27 2.67
CA ALA A 58 14.77 -0.83 3.63
C ALA A 58 13.62 -0.03 2.99
N ALA A 59 13.75 0.45 1.75
CA ALA A 59 12.76 1.33 1.13
C ALA A 59 11.43 0.61 0.86
N ALA A 60 11.46 -0.60 0.31
CA ALA A 60 10.24 -1.34 -0.02
C ALA A 60 9.40 -1.73 1.21
N PRO A 61 10.00 -2.24 2.32
CA PRO A 61 9.32 -2.39 3.60
C PRO A 61 8.66 -1.10 4.10
N LEU A 62 9.41 0.02 4.09
CA LEU A 62 8.92 1.30 4.60
C LEU A 62 7.81 1.91 3.75
N ARG A 63 7.75 1.59 2.45
CA ARG A 63 6.66 2.00 1.55
C ARG A 63 5.45 1.04 1.59
N GLY A 64 5.50 0.00 2.41
CA GLY A 64 4.39 -0.94 2.58
C GLY A 64 4.19 -1.89 1.40
N ALA A 65 5.25 -2.25 0.66
CA ALA A 65 5.18 -3.28 -0.38
C ALA A 65 5.17 -4.71 0.16
N LEU A 66 5.63 -4.90 1.39
CA LEU A 66 5.73 -6.20 2.05
C LEU A 66 4.92 -6.17 3.33
N ALA A 67 4.20 -7.27 3.59
CA ALA A 67 3.53 -7.44 4.87
C ALA A 67 4.59 -7.60 5.98
N PRO A 68 4.39 -7.02 7.18
CA PRO A 68 5.37 -7.10 8.26
C PRO A 68 5.81 -8.52 8.60
N GLN A 69 4.90 -9.50 8.48
CA GLN A 69 5.19 -10.91 8.76
C GLN A 69 6.16 -11.55 7.75
N ARG A 70 6.41 -10.91 6.60
CA ARG A 70 7.28 -11.42 5.54
C ARG A 70 8.66 -10.75 5.52
N LEU A 71 8.93 -9.83 6.45
CA LEU A 71 10.22 -9.16 6.55
C LEU A 71 11.27 -10.13 7.07
N ARG A 72 12.38 -10.28 6.32
CA ARG A 72 13.54 -11.08 6.76
C ARG A 72 14.30 -10.39 7.89
N ASP A 73 14.46 -9.07 7.77
CA ASP A 73 15.05 -8.21 8.78
C ASP A 73 14.03 -7.11 9.16
N PRO A 74 13.28 -7.29 10.26
CA PRO A 74 12.35 -6.29 10.74
C PRO A 74 13.05 -5.16 11.52
N LEU A 75 14.29 -5.35 11.99
CA LEU A 75 15.00 -4.36 12.80
C LEU A 75 15.46 -3.17 11.97
N SER A 76 15.99 -3.42 10.77
CA SER A 76 16.42 -2.35 9.85
C SER A 76 15.33 -1.31 9.56
N PRO A 77 14.11 -1.68 9.11
CA PRO A 77 13.02 -0.72 8.93
C PRO A 77 12.55 -0.10 10.25
N ALA A 78 12.53 -0.83 11.37
CA ALA A 78 12.17 -0.28 12.67
C ALA A 78 13.14 0.82 13.13
N CYS A 79 14.45 0.58 13.04
CA CYS A 79 15.46 1.58 13.34
C CYS A 79 15.36 2.79 12.39
N ALA A 80 15.04 2.57 11.12
CA ALA A 80 14.82 3.65 10.16
C ALA A 80 13.60 4.53 10.52
N ILE A 81 12.53 3.94 11.05
CA ILE A 81 11.37 4.68 11.59
C ILE A 81 11.79 5.48 12.82
N LEU A 82 12.44 4.84 13.80
CA LEU A 82 12.87 5.51 15.04
C LEU A 82 13.78 6.71 14.78
N ARG A 83 14.68 6.64 13.78
CA ARG A 83 15.53 7.77 13.38
C ARG A 83 14.76 8.94 12.76
N ARG A 84 13.56 8.70 12.23
CA ARG A 84 12.70 9.72 11.60
C ARG A 84 11.66 10.30 12.55
N CYS A 85 11.37 9.62 13.65
CA CYS A 85 10.39 10.04 14.64
C CYS A 85 11.04 10.95 15.71
N PRO A 86 10.49 12.15 15.99
CA PRO A 86 10.83 12.93 17.17
C PRO A 86 10.69 12.13 18.46
N ALA A 87 11.57 12.37 19.43
CA ALA A 87 11.56 11.65 20.71
C ALA A 87 10.22 11.73 21.45
N LEU A 88 9.49 12.84 21.30
CA LEU A 88 8.17 13.03 21.90
C LEU A 88 7.14 12.03 21.36
N GLN A 89 7.18 11.70 20.05
CA GLN A 89 6.24 10.75 19.44
C GLN A 89 6.54 9.29 19.81
N VAL A 90 7.75 9.01 20.30
CA VAL A 90 8.17 7.66 20.69
C VAL A 90 7.88 7.38 22.16
N ARG A 91 7.86 8.42 23.02
CA ARG A 91 7.74 8.25 24.47
C ARG A 91 6.32 7.99 24.99
N GLY A 92 5.28 8.25 24.19
CA GLY A 92 3.92 7.85 24.53
C GLY A 92 3.35 8.52 25.80
N ASP A 93 3.83 9.72 26.11
CA ASP A 93 3.26 10.61 27.15
C ASP A 93 2.06 11.39 26.59
#